data_AF-X1SK13-F1
#
_entry.id   AF-X1SK13-F1
#
_cell.length_a   1.000
_cell.length_b   1.000
_cell.length_c   1.000
_cell.angle_alpha   90.00
_cell.angle_beta   90.00
_cell.angle_gamma   90.00
#
_symmetry.space_group_name_H-M   'P 1'
#
loop_
_entity.id
_entity.type
_entity.pdbx_description
1 polymer ?
#
loop_
_entity_poly.entity_id
_entity_poly.type
_entity_poly.pdbx_seq_one_letter_code
_entity_poly.pdbx_strand_id
1 'polypeptide(L)'
;MIGMNFVSFIILLVISIVVSAVLHFVFKYYVRPGWNSFISKIIFGWIGAWLGSPVFGYWFESVNYEKVYIIPAILGSLAFLILTIDKKLNDYL
;
A
#
# COMPACT_ATOMS: atom_id res chain seq x y z
N MET A 1 10.53 3.46 -8.44
CA MET A 1 10.86 4.86 -8.78
C MET A 1 12.08 5.31 -7.98
N ILE A 2 13.27 5.35 -8.57
CA ILE A 2 14.48 5.91 -7.94
C ILE A 2 14.56 7.40 -8.28
N GLY A 3 14.86 8.24 -7.28
CA GLY A 3 14.86 9.71 -7.42
C GLY A 3 13.47 10.35 -7.27
N MET A 4 12.59 9.78 -6.42
CA MET A 4 11.23 10.29 -6.24
C MET A 4 11.21 11.64 -5.50
N ASN A 5 10.42 12.59 -6.01
CA ASN A 5 10.17 13.89 -5.36
C ASN A 5 9.36 13.71 -4.06
N PHE A 6 9.52 14.64 -3.11
CA PHE A 6 8.84 14.60 -1.81
C PHE A 6 7.30 14.58 -1.94
N VAL A 7 6.74 15.27 -2.95
CA VAL A 7 5.29 15.25 -3.19
C VAL A 7 4.80 13.84 -3.55
N SER A 8 5.51 13.16 -4.45
CA SER A 8 5.23 11.77 -4.84
C SER A 8 5.34 10.82 -3.64
N PHE A 9 6.29 11.05 -2.72
CA PHE A 9 6.37 10.33 -1.44
C PHE A 9 5.10 10.50 -0.60
N ILE A 10 4.64 11.74 -0.43
CA ILE A 10 3.44 12.06 0.36
C ILE A 10 2.18 11.46 -0.28
N ILE A 11 2.03 11.51 -1.61
CA ILE A 11 0.90 10.89 -2.31
C ILE A 11 0.81 9.39 -2.00
N LEU A 12 1.92 8.67 -2.14
CA LEU A 12 1.98 7.24 -1.82
C LEU A 12 1.71 6.97 -0.33
N LEU A 13 2.18 7.86 0.55
CA LEU A 13 1.95 7.75 2.00
C LEU A 13 0.46 7.90 2.33
N VAL A 14 -0.21 8.89 1.75
CA VAL A 14 -1.66 9.09 1.91
C VAL A 14 -2.43 7.88 1.38
N ILE A 15 -2.08 7.37 0.20
CA ILE A 15 -2.69 6.16 -0.36
C ILE A 15 -2.53 5.00 0.62
N SER A 16 -1.33 4.76 1.13
CA SER A 16 -1.07 3.69 2.09
C SER A 16 -1.85 3.86 3.39
N ILE A 17 -1.95 5.08 3.93
CA ILE A 17 -2.74 5.36 5.14
C ILE A 17 -4.21 5.03 4.90
N VAL A 18 -4.78 5.48 3.78
CA VAL A 18 -6.18 5.23 3.43
C VAL A 18 -6.42 3.73 3.25
N VAL A 19 -5.60 3.04 2.47
CA VAL A 19 -5.73 1.59 2.23
C VAL A 19 -5.57 0.81 3.54
N SER A 20 -4.57 1.16 4.35
CA SER A 20 -4.35 0.54 5.66
C SER A 20 -5.53 0.77 6.60
N ALA A 21 -6.12 1.97 6.61
CA ALA A 21 -7.29 2.31 7.43
C ALA A 21 -8.51 1.51 6.98
N VAL A 22 -8.76 1.42 5.67
CA VAL A 22 -9.84 0.60 5.10
C VAL A 22 -9.66 -0.86 5.49
N LEU A 23 -8.48 -1.45 5.30
CA LEU A 23 -8.22 -2.84 5.68
C LEU A 23 -8.31 -3.08 7.19
N HIS A 24 -7.85 -2.14 8.01
CA HIS A 24 -7.82 -2.30 9.47
C HIS A 24 -9.21 -2.08 10.11
N PHE A 25 -9.93 -1.04 9.72
CA PHE A 25 -11.18 -0.64 10.37
C PHE A 25 -12.43 -1.19 9.66
N VAL A 26 -12.45 -1.20 8.32
CA VAL A 26 -13.63 -1.65 7.55
C VAL A 26 -13.64 -3.17 7.45
N PHE A 27 -12.57 -3.77 6.95
CA PHE A 27 -12.50 -5.22 6.72
C PHE A 27 -12.05 -6.03 7.94
N LYS A 28 -11.60 -5.37 9.02
CA LYS A 28 -10.99 -6.01 10.20
C LYS A 28 -9.89 -7.03 9.84
N TYR A 29 -9.17 -6.77 8.75
CA TYR A 29 -8.18 -7.68 8.18
C TYR A 29 -6.86 -7.51 8.92
N TYR A 30 -6.72 -8.07 10.13
CA TYR A 30 -5.51 -7.95 10.96
C TYR A 30 -5.16 -9.26 11.65
N VAL A 31 -3.85 -9.55 11.75
CA VAL A 31 -3.32 -10.72 12.49
C VAL A 31 -3.37 -10.49 14.00
N ARG A 32 -3.13 -9.25 14.46
CA ARG A 32 -3.27 -8.85 15.86
C ARG A 32 -3.94 -7.47 15.95
N PRO A 33 -4.97 -7.29 16.80
CA PRO A 33 -5.54 -5.97 17.04
C PRO A 33 -4.53 -5.09 17.77
N GLY A 34 -4.32 -3.85 17.29
CA GLY A 34 -3.45 -2.88 17.95
C GLY A 34 -2.84 -1.84 17.02
N TRP A 35 -2.49 -0.68 17.60
CA TRP A 35 -1.89 0.46 16.92
C TRP A 35 -0.55 0.11 16.24
N ASN A 36 0.26 -0.76 16.86
CA ASN A 36 1.52 -1.23 16.26
C ASN A 36 1.28 -2.06 14.98
N SER A 37 0.16 -2.78 14.90
CA SER A 37 -0.23 -3.49 13.67
C SER A 37 -0.73 -2.54 12.59
N PHE A 38 -1.19 -1.34 12.94
CA PHE A 38 -1.62 -0.33 11.98
C PHE A 38 -0.42 0.41 11.37
N ILE A 39 0.54 0.84 12.20
CA ILE A 39 1.75 1.53 11.72
C ILE A 39 2.56 0.64 10.77
N SER A 40 2.72 -0.65 11.12
CA SER A 40 3.43 -1.58 10.23
C SER A 40 2.73 -1.75 8.88
N LYS A 41 1.39 -1.77 8.83
CA LYS A 41 0.65 -1.77 7.56
C LYS A 41 0.89 -0.50 6.75
N ILE A 42 0.97 0.68 7.37
CA ILE A 42 1.26 1.90 6.63
C ILE A 42 2.63 1.81 5.94
N ILE A 43 3.64 1.27 6.61
CA ILE A 43 4.98 1.11 6.04
C ILE A 43 4.96 0.12 4.88
N PHE A 44 4.38 -1.07 5.08
CA PHE A 44 4.32 -2.10 4.04
C PHE A 44 3.40 -1.73 2.87
N GLY A 45 2.27 -1.08 3.15
CA GLY A 45 1.35 -0.54 2.15
C GLY A 45 2.00 0.53 1.30
N TRP A 46 2.86 1.37 1.89
CA TRP A 46 3.62 2.38 1.15
C TRP A 46 4.61 1.74 0.18
N ILE A 47 5.31 0.67 0.62
CA ILE A 47 6.19 -0.11 -0.26
C ILE A 47 5.39 -0.75 -1.40
N GLY A 48 4.23 -1.36 -1.09
CA GLY A 48 3.33 -1.91 -2.10
C GLY A 48 2.84 -0.86 -3.09
N ALA A 49 2.47 0.33 -2.60
CA ALA A 49 2.02 1.43 -3.44
C ALA A 49 3.12 1.91 -4.40
N TRP A 50 4.36 2.00 -3.91
CA TRP A 50 5.52 2.35 -4.72
C TRP A 50 5.83 1.30 -5.80
N LEU A 51 5.60 0.02 -5.50
CA LEU A 51 5.73 -1.07 -6.47
C LEU A 51 4.52 -1.17 -7.41
N GLY A 52 3.42 -0.50 -7.11
CA GLY A 52 2.18 -0.56 -7.87
C GLY A 52 2.38 -0.22 -9.35
N SER A 53 2.90 0.96 -9.65
CA SER A 53 3.13 1.41 -11.03
C SER A 53 4.12 0.52 -11.83
N PRO A 54 5.30 0.12 -11.31
CA PRO A 54 6.20 -0.75 -12.06
C PRO A 54 5.69 -2.19 -12.22
N VAL A 55 4.82 -2.70 -11.34
CA VAL A 55 4.32 -4.09 -11.39
C VAL A 55 3.02 -4.20 -12.19
N PHE A 56 2.04 -3.33 -11.91
CA PHE A 56 0.73 -3.36 -12.56
C PHE A 56 0.66 -2.51 -13.83
N GLY A 57 1.69 -1.69 -14.08
CA GLY A 57 1.80 -0.83 -15.25
C GLY A 57 1.31 0.60 -15.01
N TYR A 58 1.27 1.35 -16.10
CA TYR A 58 1.06 2.80 -16.10
C TYR A 58 -0.33 3.12 -16.68
N TRP A 59 -1.37 2.93 -15.86
CA TRP A 59 -2.76 3.03 -16.32
C TRP A 59 -3.31 4.45 -16.19
N PHE A 60 -3.90 4.95 -17.28
CA PHE A 60 -4.53 6.28 -17.35
C PHE A 60 -3.55 7.42 -17.03
N GLU A 61 -2.84 7.89 -18.05
CA GLU A 61 -1.88 9.00 -17.93
C GLU A 61 -2.51 10.31 -17.41
N SER A 62 -3.83 10.48 -17.46
CA SER A 62 -4.50 11.65 -16.88
C SER A 62 -4.68 11.57 -15.35
N VAL A 63 -4.47 10.39 -14.73
CA VAL A 63 -4.62 10.15 -13.29
C VAL A 63 -3.27 9.71 -12.70
N ASN A 64 -2.22 10.45 -13.06
CA ASN A 64 -0.88 10.27 -12.54
C ASN A 64 -0.33 11.58 -11.95
N TYR A 65 0.67 11.45 -11.10
CA TYR A 65 1.53 12.56 -10.71
C TYR A 65 2.97 12.12 -10.96
N GLU A 66 3.63 12.75 -11.94
CA GLU A 66 4.95 12.34 -12.45
C GLU A 66 4.98 10.85 -12.86
N LYS A 67 5.52 9.99 -11.99
CA LYS A 67 5.62 8.54 -12.20
C LYS A 67 4.74 7.73 -11.24
N VAL A 68 3.91 8.40 -10.43
CA VAL A 68 2.97 7.79 -9.49
C VAL A 68 1.61 7.66 -10.17
N TYR A 69 1.22 6.44 -10.49
CA TYR A 69 -0.10 6.16 -11.05
C TYR A 69 -1.02 5.69 -9.94
N ILE A 70 -2.08 6.45 -9.66
CA ILE A 70 -2.89 6.31 -8.45
C ILE A 70 -3.56 4.94 -8.38
N ILE A 71 -4.15 4.48 -9.49
CA ILE A 71 -4.84 3.17 -9.54
C ILE A 71 -3.86 2.02 -9.32
N PRO A 72 -2.76 1.89 -10.11
CA PRO A 72 -1.70 0.91 -9.83
C PRO A 72 -1.15 0.99 -8.40
N ALA A 73 -0.97 2.18 -7.83
CA ALA A 73 -0.47 2.36 -6.48
C ALA A 73 -1.45 1.80 -5.41
N ILE A 74 -2.75 2.04 -5.55
CA ILE A 74 -3.76 1.46 -4.66
C ILE A 74 -3.73 -0.08 -4.75
N LEU A 75 -3.70 -0.63 -5.97
CA LEU A 75 -3.64 -2.07 -6.20
C LEU A 75 -2.36 -2.69 -5.63
N GLY A 76 -1.22 -2.04 -5.82
CA GLY A 76 0.06 -2.45 -5.25
C GLY A 76 0.05 -2.45 -3.72
N SER A 77 -0.50 -1.41 -3.11
CA SER A 77 -0.65 -1.33 -1.64
C SER A 77 -1.53 -2.47 -1.12
N LEU A 78 -2.67 -2.73 -1.79
CA LEU A 78 -3.59 -3.81 -1.40
C LEU A 78 -2.94 -5.17 -1.52
N ALA A 79 -2.37 -5.49 -2.68
CA ALA A 79 -1.74 -6.77 -2.95
C ALA A 79 -0.62 -7.06 -1.95
N PHE A 80 0.26 -6.08 -1.70
CA PHE A 80 1.37 -6.26 -0.78
C PHE A 80 0.88 -6.51 0.65
N LEU A 81 -0.11 -5.76 1.13
CA LEU A 81 -0.66 -5.93 2.48
C LEU A 81 -1.36 -7.28 2.65
N ILE A 82 -2.13 -7.73 1.66
CA ILE A 82 -2.78 -9.04 1.69
C ILE A 82 -1.74 -10.15 1.79
N LEU A 83 -0.71 -10.11 0.94
CA LEU A 83 0.39 -11.10 0.96
C LEU A 83 1.16 -11.12 2.28
N THR A 84 1.39 -9.94 2.86
CA THR A 84 2.11 -9.82 4.14
C THR A 84 1.29 -10.43 5.29
N ILE A 85 -0.02 -10.26 5.26
CA ILE A 85 -0.93 -10.80 6.27
C ILE A 85 -1.09 -12.32 6.10
N ASP A 86 -1.25 -12.79 4.86
CA ASP A 86 -1.43 -14.20 4.54
C ASP A 86 -0.20 -15.03 4.93
N LYS A 87 1.00 -14.57 4.56
CA LYS A 87 2.25 -15.20 4.99
C LYS A 87 2.33 -15.32 6.51
N LYS A 88 1.98 -14.25 7.22
CA LYS A 88 2.06 -14.21 8.68
C LYS A 88 0.99 -15.09 9.34
N LEU A 89 -0.16 -15.30 8.71
CA LEU A 89 -1.18 -16.25 9.18
C LEU A 89 -0.67 -17.69 9.09
N ASN A 90 0.00 -18.04 8.00
CA ASN A 90 0.55 -19.38 7.78
C ASN A 90 1.69 -19.74 8.75
N ASP A 91 2.45 -18.76 9.24
CA ASP A 91 3.51 -18.98 10.25
C ASP A 91 2.96 -19.37 11.65
N TYR A 92 1.65 -19.24 11.89
CA TYR A 92 1.01 -19.56 13.17
C TYR A 92 0.20 -20.88 13.17
N LEU A 93 0.07 -21.56 12.02
CA LEU A 93 -0.60 -22.85 11.86
C LEU A 93 0.43 -24.00 11.82
#